data_AF-A0A3N9MNJ0-F1
#
_entry.id   AF-A0A3N9MNJ0-F1
#
_cell.length_a   1.000
_cell.length_b   1.000
_cell.length_c   1.000
_cell.angle_alpha   90.00
_cell.angle_beta   90.00
_cell.angle_gamma   90.00
#
_symmetry.space_group_name_H-M   'P 1'
#
loop_
_entity.id
_entity.type
_entity.pdbx_description
1 polymer ?
#
loop_
_entity_poly.entity_id
_entity_poly.type
_entity_poly.pdbx_seq_one_letter_code
_entity_poly.pdbx_strand_id
1 'polypeptide(L)'
;MRLHYAIISGLSRWAFRLGVGLRTTGMEHIPRTGKVIFASNHRSNYDPPLLGGTIPREVHFFAKEELFKRPGISQFLKSLNAFPVRRGQLDRKALSTCLKIL
;
A
#
# COMPACT_ATOMS: atom_id res chain seq x y z
N MET A 1 6.23 -8.18 -9.72
CA MET A 1 6.51 -7.58 -8.39
C MET A 1 7.99 -7.82 -8.08
N ARG A 2 8.65 -6.90 -7.37
CA ARG A 2 10.01 -7.09 -6.85
C ARG A 2 9.98 -8.19 -5.78
N LEU A 3 11.06 -8.97 -5.69
CA LEU A 3 11.12 -10.17 -4.83
C LEU A 3 10.84 -9.84 -3.36
N HIS A 4 11.47 -8.79 -2.81
CA HIS A 4 11.26 -8.40 -1.41
C HIS A 4 9.81 -7.98 -1.14
N TYR A 5 9.16 -7.30 -2.10
CA TYR A 5 7.76 -6.92 -1.99
C TYR A 5 6.88 -8.17 -1.94
N ALA A 6 7.12 -9.14 -2.84
CA ALA A 6 6.37 -10.39 -2.87
C ALA A 6 6.51 -11.19 -1.56
N ILE A 7 7.72 -11.24 -0.98
CA ILE A 7 7.97 -11.88 0.32
C ILE A 7 7.18 -11.17 1.43
N ILE A 8 7.28 -9.84 1.51
CA ILE A 8 6.59 -9.05 2.55
C ILE A 8 5.06 -9.17 2.41
N SER A 9 4.53 -9.10 1.18
CA SER A 9 3.11 -9.31 0.90
C SER A 9 2.65 -10.71 1.31
N GLY A 10 3.42 -11.75 0.98
CA GLY A 10 3.13 -13.13 1.35
C GLY A 10 3.10 -13.34 2.87
N LEU A 11 4.11 -12.83 3.58
CA LEU A 11 4.18 -12.86 5.04
C LEU A 11 3.01 -12.10 5.68
N SER A 12 2.69 -10.91 5.17
CA SER A 12 1.57 -10.12 5.66
C SER A 12 0.24 -10.85 5.48
N ARG A 13 -0.02 -11.40 4.30
CA ARG A 13 -1.22 -12.21 4.02
C ARG A 13 -1.33 -13.40 4.97
N TRP A 14 -0.23 -14.10 5.20
CA TRP A 14 -0.21 -15.27 6.08
C TRP A 14 -0.49 -14.88 7.53
N ALA A 15 0.15 -13.81 8.02
CA ALA A 15 -0.09 -13.27 9.35
C ALA A 15 -1.56 -12.89 9.57
N PHE A 16 -2.20 -12.20 8.62
CA PHE A 16 -3.63 -11.87 8.72
C PHE A 16 -4.54 -13.09 8.58
N ARG A 17 -4.17 -14.07 7.75
CA ARG A 17 -4.95 -15.30 7.61
C ARG A 17 -4.99 -16.09 8.91
N LEU A 18 -3.88 -16.17 9.63
CA LEU A 18 -3.81 -16.90 10.91
C LEU A 18 -4.31 -16.07 12.09
N GLY A 19 -3.98 -14.78 12.15
CA GLY A 19 -4.30 -13.95 13.30
C GLY A 19 -5.77 -13.50 13.37
N VAL A 20 -6.39 -13.24 12.22
CA VAL A 20 -7.75 -12.67 12.17
C VAL A 20 -8.69 -13.39 11.19
N GLY A 21 -8.27 -14.54 10.65
CA GLY A 21 -9.10 -15.33 9.75
C GLY A 21 -9.42 -14.63 8.42
N LEU A 22 -8.43 -13.93 7.83
CA LEU A 22 -8.60 -13.19 6.57
C LEU A 22 -9.28 -14.03 5.47
N ARG A 23 -10.36 -13.48 4.91
CA ARG A 23 -11.03 -13.97 3.69
C ARG A 23 -11.00 -12.89 2.61
N THR A 24 -10.75 -13.32 1.37
CA THR A 24 -10.64 -12.45 0.20
C THR A 24 -11.51 -13.01 -0.92
N THR A 25 -12.26 -12.16 -1.60
CA THR A 25 -13.12 -12.50 -2.75
C THR A 25 -12.95 -11.46 -3.86
N GLY A 26 -13.25 -11.80 -5.11
CA GLY A 26 -13.25 -10.84 -6.22
C GLY A 26 -11.86 -10.42 -6.72
N MET A 27 -10.82 -11.19 -6.41
CA MET A 27 -9.44 -10.89 -6.81
C MET A 27 -9.23 -11.00 -8.32
N GLU A 28 -10.06 -11.82 -8.97
CA GLU A 28 -10.16 -12.01 -10.41
C GLU A 28 -10.61 -10.75 -11.16
N HIS A 29 -11.31 -9.83 -10.49
CA HIS A 29 -11.72 -8.56 -11.08
C HIS A 29 -10.59 -7.53 -11.15
N ILE A 30 -9.44 -7.79 -10.51
CA ILE A 30 -8.33 -6.84 -10.49
C ILE A 30 -7.57 -6.94 -11.82
N PRO A 31 -7.48 -5.83 -12.60
CA PRO A 31 -6.70 -5.82 -13.83
C PRO A 31 -5.23 -6.16 -13.55
N ARG A 32 -4.72 -7.16 -14.28
CA ARG A 32 -3.31 -7.61 -14.17
C ARG A 32 -2.34 -6.57 -14.71
N THR A 33 -2.77 -5.78 -15.67
CA THR A 33 -1.99 -4.72 -16.33
C THR A 33 -2.77 -3.40 -16.32
N GLY A 34 -2.10 -2.32 -16.72
CA GLY A 34 -2.71 -1.01 -16.76
C GLY A 34 -2.77 -0.33 -15.39
N LYS A 35 -3.12 0.95 -15.41
CA LYS A 35 -3.18 1.83 -14.25
C LYS A 35 -4.56 1.74 -13.62
N VAL A 36 -4.59 1.59 -12.30
CA VAL A 36 -5.82 1.43 -11.52
C VAL A 36 -5.69 2.22 -10.23
N ILE A 37 -6.82 2.75 -9.75
CA ILE A 37 -6.92 3.39 -8.44
C ILE A 37 -7.71 2.43 -7.54
N PHE A 38 -7.09 1.99 -6.45
CA PHE A 38 -7.79 1.24 -5.40
C PHE A 38 -8.38 2.22 -4.38
N ALA A 39 -9.71 2.33 -4.35
CA ALA A 39 -10.42 3.10 -3.35
C ALA A 39 -10.97 2.15 -2.28
N SER A 40 -10.35 2.14 -1.11
CA SER A 40 -10.79 1.37 0.06
C SER A 40 -11.31 2.31 1.13
N ASN A 41 -12.19 1.80 2.00
CA ASN A 41 -12.38 2.43 3.31
C ASN A 41 -11.07 2.38 4.12
N HIS A 42 -10.94 3.28 5.11
CA HIS A 42 -9.78 3.32 6.02
C HIS A 42 -10.26 3.19 7.47
N ARG A 43 -10.12 2.00 8.05
CA ARG A 43 -10.54 1.67 9.42
C ARG A 43 -9.37 1.59 10.39
N SER A 44 -8.17 1.27 9.92
CA SER A 44 -7.04 1.01 10.80
C SER A 44 -5.68 1.26 10.15
N ASN A 45 -4.62 1.35 10.96
CA ASN A 45 -3.25 1.37 10.46
C ASN A 45 -2.81 0.03 9.84
N TYR A 46 -3.60 -1.04 9.99
CA TYR A 46 -3.35 -2.35 9.38
C TYR A 46 -3.86 -2.44 7.95
N ASP A 47 -4.63 -1.46 7.46
CA ASP A 47 -5.22 -1.51 6.13
C ASP A 47 -4.14 -1.57 5.02
N PRO A 48 -3.03 -0.78 5.05
CA PRO A 48 -2.02 -0.88 4.00
C PRO A 48 -1.29 -2.24 3.96
N PRO A 49 -0.83 -2.82 5.10
CA PRO A 49 -0.32 -4.19 5.10
C PRO A 49 -1.34 -5.22 4.61
N LEU A 50 -2.60 -5.11 5.05
CA LEU A 50 -3.66 -6.02 4.67
C LEU A 50 -3.93 -5.99 3.16
N LEU A 51 -4.10 -4.80 2.60
CA LEU A 51 -4.33 -4.59 1.16
C LEU A 51 -3.09 -4.98 0.34
N GLY A 52 -1.90 -4.57 0.77
CA GLY A 52 -0.64 -4.89 0.10
C GLY A 52 -0.29 -6.38 0.13
N GLY A 53 -0.78 -7.13 1.11
CA GLY A 53 -0.64 -8.59 1.18
C GLY A 53 -1.67 -9.35 0.34
N THR A 54 -2.83 -8.75 0.05
CA THR A 54 -3.94 -9.43 -0.62
C THR A 54 -3.98 -9.13 -2.12
N ILE A 55 -3.73 -7.88 -2.53
CA ILE A 55 -3.77 -7.46 -3.93
C ILE A 55 -2.64 -8.13 -4.74
N PRO A 56 -2.93 -8.79 -5.88
CA PRO A 56 -1.96 -9.57 -6.66
C PRO A 56 -1.05 -8.70 -7.54
N ARG A 57 -0.79 -7.46 -7.13
CA ARG A 57 0.08 -6.50 -7.81
C ARG A 57 0.63 -5.50 -6.79
N GLU A 58 1.75 -4.88 -7.09
CA GLU A 58 2.28 -3.84 -6.21
C GLU A 58 1.33 -2.66 -6.15
N VAL A 59 1.12 -2.15 -4.94
CA VAL A 59 0.24 -1.01 -4.66
C VAL A 59 1.10 0.12 -4.11
N HIS A 60 0.80 1.34 -4.56
CA HIS A 60 1.36 2.57 -4.03
C HIS A 60 0.38 3.15 -3.00
N PHE A 61 0.87 3.42 -1.80
CA PHE A 61 0.03 3.94 -0.70
C PHE A 61 0.46 5.34 -0.28
N PHE A 62 -0.53 6.14 0.09
CA PHE A 62 -0.26 7.33 0.89
C PHE A 62 0.09 6.92 2.32
N ALA A 63 1.14 7.54 2.86
CA ALA A 63 1.51 7.41 4.27
C ALA A 63 1.71 8.80 4.88
N LYS A 64 1.46 8.92 6.19
CA LYS A 64 1.64 10.17 6.94
C LYS A 64 3.06 10.73 6.75
N GLU A 65 3.20 12.01 6.42
CA GLU A 65 4.51 12.65 6.18
C GLU A 65 5.48 12.47 7.37
N GLU A 66 4.95 12.44 8.60
CA GLU A 66 5.75 12.26 9.82
C GLU A 66 6.49 10.91 9.85
N LEU A 67 5.96 9.87 9.21
CA LEU A 67 6.61 8.55 9.14
C LEU A 67 7.91 8.59 8.33
N PHE A 68 8.02 9.55 7.41
CA PHE A 68 9.20 9.70 6.55
C PHE A 68 10.32 10.52 7.20
N LYS A 69 10.09 11.10 8.38
CA LYS A 69 11.11 11.84 9.15
C LYS A 69 12.15 10.92 9.80
N ARG A 70 11.84 9.64 10.00
CA ARG A 70 12.77 8.64 10.56
C ARG A 70 13.45 7.85 9.43
N PRO A 71 14.79 7.91 9.27
CA PRO A 71 15.48 7.33 8.10
C PRO A 71 15.15 5.86 7.83
N GLY A 72 15.19 5.00 8.85
CA GLY A 72 14.89 3.56 8.70
C GLY A 72 13.45 3.27 8.27
N ILE A 73 12.47 3.96 8.88
CA ILE A 73 11.05 3.83 8.52
C ILE A 73 10.81 4.38 7.12
N SER A 74 11.41 5.52 6.80
CA SER A 74 11.32 6.17 5.49
C SER A 74 11.81 5.25 4.37
N GLN A 75 12.96 4.61 4.56
CA GLN A 75 13.52 3.67 3.59
C GLN A 75 12.64 2.43 3.42
N PHE A 76 12.13 1.87 4.52
CA PHE A 76 11.21 0.74 4.49
C PHE A 76 9.89 1.07 3.77
N LEU A 77 9.28 2.21 4.08
CA LEU A 77 8.03 2.64 3.43
C LEU A 77 8.23 2.89 1.94
N LYS A 78 9.32 3.56 1.55
CA LYS A 78 9.65 3.80 0.14
C LYS A 78 9.91 2.50 -0.62
N SER A 79 10.56 1.50 0.00
CA SER A 79 10.79 0.20 -0.63
C SER A 79 9.49 -0.58 -0.89
N LEU A 80 8.42 -0.22 -0.18
CA LEU A 80 7.05 -0.72 -0.34
C LEU A 80 6.13 0.24 -1.11
N ASN A 81 6.71 1.15 -1.92
CA ASN A 81 5.99 2.12 -2.77
C ASN A 81 5.13 3.14 -2.02
N ALA A 82 5.29 3.27 -0.70
CA ALA A 82 4.59 4.31 0.05
C ALA A 82 5.27 5.66 -0.12
N PHE A 83 4.46 6.72 -0.18
CA PHE A 83 4.94 8.09 -0.32
C PHE A 83 4.16 9.05 0.60
N PRO A 84 4.79 10.16 1.04
CA PRO A 84 4.21 11.03 2.05
C PRO A 84 2.98 11.78 1.52
N VAL A 85 2.00 11.97 2.40
CA VAL A 85 0.89 12.91 2.21
C VAL A 85 0.71 13.78 3.44
N ARG A 86 0.47 15.07 3.22
CA ARG A 86 0.07 16.01 4.27
C ARG A 86 -1.44 15.94 4.50
N ARG A 87 -1.84 15.72 5.76
CA ARG A 87 -3.26 15.69 6.14
C ARG A 87 -3.75 17.10 6.46
N GLY A 88 -5.02 17.37 6.20
CA GLY A 88 -5.68 18.64 6.54
C GLY A 88 -5.39 19.81 5.59
N GLN A 89 -4.62 19.59 4.53
CA GLN A 89 -4.31 20.60 3.51
C GLN A 89 -4.25 19.98 2.11
N LEU A 90 -4.37 20.80 1.08
CA LEU A 90 -4.17 20.36 -0.31
C LEU A 90 -2.69 20.06 -0.56
N ASP A 91 -2.38 18.78 -0.77
CA ASP A 91 -1.02 18.33 -1.09
C ASP A 91 -0.81 18.20 -2.60
N ARG A 92 -0.43 19.30 -3.26
CA ARG A 92 -0.15 19.33 -4.71
C ARG A 92 0.99 18.39 -5.10
N LYS A 93 1.95 18.14 -4.20
CA LYS A 93 3.10 17.26 -4.47
C LYS A 93 2.66 15.80 -4.47
N ALA A 94 1.82 15.41 -3.52
CA ALA A 94 1.20 14.08 -3.50
C ALA A 94 0.35 13.85 -4.76
N LEU A 95 -0.46 14.84 -5.17
CA LEU A 95 -1.25 14.76 -6.41
C LEU A 95 -0.37 14.60 -7.66
N SER A 96 0.68 15.42 -7.80
CA SER A 96 1.64 15.29 -8.91
C SER A 96 2.33 13.92 -8.91
N THR A 97 2.60 13.36 -7.73
CA THR A 97 3.18 12.02 -7.59
C THR A 97 2.20 10.95 -8.08
N CYS A 98 0.91 11.05 -7.71
CA CYS A 98 -0.13 10.16 -8.24
C CYS A 98 -0.20 10.22 -9.77
N LEU A 99 -0.18 11.42 -10.37
CA LEU A 99 -0.22 11.59 -11.83
C LEU A 99 1.00 11.00 -12.55
N LYS A 100 2.14 10.88 -11.87
CA LYS A 100 3.34 10.23 -12.44
C LYS A 100 3.30 8.70 -12.34
N ILE A 101 2.57 8.17 -11.36
CA ILE A 101 2.37 6.73 -11.16
C ILE A 101 1.25 6.23 -12.09
N LEU A 102 0.17 7.02 -12.20
CA LEU A 102 -0.89 6.92 -13.20
C LEU A 102 -0.41 7.44 -14.56
#